data_AF-A0A6L7EZ23-F1
#
_entry.id   AF-A0A6L7EZ23-F1
#
_cell.length_a   1.000
_cell.length_b   1.000
_cell.length_c   1.000
_cell.angle_alpha   90.00
_cell.angle_beta   90.00
_cell.angle_gamma   90.00
#
_symmetry.space_group_name_H-M   'P 1'
#
loop_
_entity.id
_entity.type
_entity.pdbx_description
1 polymer ?
#
loop_
_entity_poly.entity_id
_entity_poly.type
_entity_poly.pdbx_seq_one_letter_code
_entity_poly.pdbx_strand_id
1 'polypeptide(L)'
;MYGDTEVMRKHAARLREQAERIRALADRVVARTDAVGWSGRAGDTMRATSRERATRLREAAARHEAAASSLEAHLQHTERLKESIAEAERRARALLDEGRLTGVEPPLAGHRDWLALAPPSGGPAGRD
;
A
#
# COMPACT_ATOMS: atom_id res chain seq x y z
N MET A 1 -7.32 -9.32 -14.98
CA MET A 1 -7.48 -7.86 -14.78
C MET A 1 -8.49 -7.70 -13.64
N TYR A 2 -8.14 -7.17 -12.46
CA TYR A 2 -8.46 -7.75 -11.12
C TYR A 2 -7.50 -8.91 -10.82
N GLY A 3 -6.28 -8.52 -10.45
CA GLY A 3 -5.18 -9.43 -10.10
C GLY A 3 -4.04 -8.69 -9.42
N ASP A 4 -4.05 -7.36 -9.46
CA ASP A 4 -2.99 -6.53 -8.90
C ASP A 4 -3.07 -6.43 -7.38
N THR A 5 -4.27 -6.33 -6.81
CA THR A 5 -4.42 -6.12 -5.36
C THR A 5 -4.08 -7.35 -4.53
N GLU A 6 -4.34 -8.55 -5.05
CA GLU A 6 -3.89 -9.81 -4.42
C GLU A 6 -2.38 -10.03 -4.53
N VAL A 7 -1.76 -9.67 -5.66
CA VAL A 7 -0.29 -9.71 -5.78
C VAL A 7 0.36 -8.70 -4.83
N MET A 8 -0.20 -7.49 -4.73
CA MET A 8 0.31 -6.47 -3.80
C MET A 8 0.08 -6.86 -2.34
N ARG A 9 -1.03 -7.54 -2.01
CA ARG A 9 -1.26 -8.11 -0.68
C ARG A 9 -0.17 -9.14 -0.33
N LYS A 10 0.20 -10.01 -1.27
CA LYS A 10 1.32 -10.95 -1.10
C LYS A 10 2.65 -10.21 -0.92
N HIS A 11 2.88 -9.09 -1.62
CA HIS A 11 4.07 -8.27 -1.41
C HIS A 11 4.12 -7.60 -0.03
N ALA A 12 3.01 -7.05 0.47
CA ALA A 12 2.92 -6.52 1.82
C ALA A 12 3.22 -7.60 2.88
N ALA A 13 2.67 -8.81 2.72
CA ALA A 13 2.97 -9.95 3.59
C ALA A 13 4.47 -10.32 3.55
N ARG A 14 5.07 -10.34 2.35
CA ARG A 14 6.50 -10.63 2.19
C ARG A 14 7.39 -9.57 2.87
N LEU A 15 7.00 -8.29 2.84
CA LEU A 15 7.72 -7.22 3.53
C LEU A 15 7.69 -7.42 5.05
N ARG A 16 6.56 -7.86 5.62
CA ARG A 16 6.47 -8.19 7.05
C ARG A 16 7.35 -9.36 7.45
N GLU A 17 7.30 -10.45 6.68
CA GLU A 17 8.22 -11.57 6.89
C GLU A 17 9.69 -11.13 6.81
N GLN A 18 10.03 -10.24 5.86
CA GLN A 18 11.38 -9.68 5.78
C GLN A 18 11.74 -8.88 7.03
N ALA A 19 10.83 -8.04 7.53
CA ALA A 19 11.01 -7.29 8.76
C ALA A 19 11.27 -8.23 9.95
N GLU A 20 10.47 -9.28 10.11
CA GLU A 20 10.64 -10.29 11.17
C GLU A 20 11.98 -11.02 11.06
N ARG A 21 12.35 -11.48 9.87
CA ARG A 21 13.65 -12.13 9.63
C ARG A 21 14.82 -11.21 9.97
N ILE A 22 14.72 -9.92 9.65
CA ILE A 22 15.75 -8.92 9.96
C ILE A 22 15.84 -8.67 11.47
N ARG A 23 14.70 -8.57 12.19
CA ARG A 23 14.69 -8.44 13.66
C ARG A 23 15.35 -9.65 14.32
N ALA A 24 14.96 -10.86 13.90
CA ALA A 24 15.56 -12.09 14.40
C ALA A 24 17.07 -12.15 14.12
N LEU A 25 17.54 -11.61 12.98
CA LEU A 25 18.98 -11.50 12.71
C LEU A 25 19.66 -10.50 13.66
N ALA A 26 19.06 -9.35 13.93
CA ALA A 26 19.59 -8.37 14.86
C ALA A 26 19.76 -8.96 16.26
N ASP A 27 18.77 -9.71 16.73
CA ASP A 27 18.81 -10.36 18.04
C ASP A 27 19.86 -11.47 18.10
N ARG A 28 20.01 -12.26 17.03
CA ARG A 28 21.08 -13.26 16.92
C ARG A 28 22.47 -12.65 16.94
N VAL A 29 22.68 -11.50 16.30
CA VAL A 29 23.99 -10.81 16.32
C VAL A 29 24.36 -10.40 17.72
N VAL A 30 23.43 -9.80 18.48
CA VAL A 30 23.67 -9.40 19.88
C VAL A 30 23.95 -10.63 20.74
N ALA A 31 23.06 -11.63 20.69
CA ALA A 31 23.19 -12.84 21.51
C ALA A 31 24.51 -13.59 21.25
N ARG A 32 24.92 -13.70 19.98
CA ARG A 32 26.18 -14.38 19.63
C ARG A 32 27.40 -13.58 20.09
N THR A 33 27.38 -12.26 19.97
CA THR A 33 28.48 -11.42 20.47
C THR A 33 28.59 -11.51 22.00
N ASP A 34 27.47 -11.51 22.71
CA ASP A 34 27.47 -11.61 24.18
C ASP A 34 27.96 -12.98 24.66
N ALA A 35 27.68 -14.06 23.92
CA ALA A 35 28.10 -15.43 24.28
C ALA A 35 29.61 -15.71 24.11
N VAL A 36 30.34 -14.91 23.32
CA VAL A 36 31.75 -15.15 23.01
C VAL A 36 32.69 -14.87 24.18
N GLY A 37 32.23 -14.14 25.21
CA GLY A 37 32.98 -13.98 26.47
C GLY A 37 34.27 -13.14 26.37
N TRP A 38 34.45 -12.33 25.31
CA TRP A 38 35.63 -11.48 25.16
C TRP A 38 35.69 -10.39 26.24
N SER A 39 36.82 -10.34 26.96
CA SER A 39 37.12 -9.34 27.98
C SER A 39 38.07 -8.26 27.47
N GLY A 40 38.02 -7.09 28.11
CA GLY A 40 38.90 -5.95 27.82
C GLY A 40 38.43 -5.10 26.62
N ARG A 41 39.24 -4.10 26.27
CA ARG A 41 38.88 -3.04 25.30
C ARG A 41 38.39 -3.57 23.94
N ALA A 42 39.01 -4.63 23.42
CA ALA A 42 38.59 -5.22 22.15
C ALA A 42 37.18 -5.85 22.24
N GLY A 43 36.86 -6.50 23.37
CA GLY A 43 35.53 -7.04 23.64
C GLY A 43 34.48 -5.93 23.78
N ASP A 44 34.82 -4.83 24.45
CA ASP A 44 33.94 -3.67 24.59
C ASP A 44 33.63 -3.02 23.22
N THR A 45 34.66 -2.82 22.39
CA THR A 45 34.49 -2.30 21.02
C THR A 45 33.62 -3.23 20.18
N MET A 46 33.81 -4.55 20.28
CA MET A 46 32.98 -5.52 19.54
C MET A 46 31.52 -5.50 19.99
N ARG A 47 31.25 -5.41 21.30
CA ARG A 47 29.88 -5.26 21.84
C ARG A 47 29.22 -3.97 21.36
N ALA A 48 29.94 -2.85 21.42
CA ALA A 48 29.44 -1.56 20.93
C ALA A 48 29.09 -1.63 19.44
N THR A 49 30.01 -2.17 18.62
CA THR A 49 29.81 -2.33 17.17
C THR A 49 28.64 -3.25 16.85
N SER A 50 28.49 -4.35 17.59
CA SER A 50 27.40 -5.31 17.40
C SER A 50 26.04 -4.70 17.73
N ARG A 51 25.96 -3.91 18.81
CA ARG A 51 24.75 -3.17 19.20
C ARG A 51 24.37 -2.13 18.15
N GLU A 52 25.35 -1.37 17.64
CA GLU A 52 25.12 -0.39 16.56
C GLU A 52 24.59 -1.07 15.29
N ARG A 53 25.19 -2.19 14.89
CA ARG A 53 24.70 -2.97 13.74
C ARG A 53 23.29 -3.52 13.97
N ALA A 54 23.00 -4.01 15.17
CA ALA A 54 21.66 -4.47 15.53
C ALA A 54 20.63 -3.35 15.47
N THR A 55 20.98 -2.12 15.89
CA THR A 55 20.13 -0.93 15.74
C THR A 55 19.82 -0.65 14.27
N ARG A 56 20.84 -0.63 13.39
CA ARG A 56 20.64 -0.42 11.95
C ARG A 56 19.75 -1.50 11.30
N LEU A 57 19.89 -2.76 11.74
CA LEU A 57 19.01 -3.85 11.28
C LEU A 57 17.56 -3.61 11.73
N ARG A 58 17.34 -3.22 12.99
CA ARG A 58 15.99 -2.91 13.50
C ARG A 58 15.35 -1.72 12.77
N GLU A 59 16.13 -0.69 12.44
CA GLU A 59 15.66 0.43 11.60
C GLU A 59 15.29 -0.02 10.19
N ALA A 60 16.07 -0.93 9.58
CA ALA A 60 15.70 -1.51 8.29
C ALA A 60 14.39 -2.32 8.37
N ALA A 61 14.22 -3.14 9.42
CA ALA A 61 12.97 -3.85 9.65
C ALA A 61 11.77 -2.90 9.84
N ALA A 62 11.95 -1.79 10.56
CA ALA A 62 10.92 -0.78 10.73
C ALA A 62 10.50 -0.15 9.39
N ARG A 63 11.46 0.10 8.49
CA ARG A 63 11.17 0.58 7.12
C ARG A 63 10.36 -0.43 6.30
N HIS A 64 10.65 -1.73 6.42
CA HIS A 64 9.85 -2.77 5.76
C HIS A 64 8.42 -2.83 6.29
N GLU A 65 8.22 -2.71 7.61
CA GLU A 65 6.87 -2.69 8.22
C GLU A 65 6.07 -1.45 7.79
N ALA A 66 6.72 -0.28 7.75
CA ALA A 66 6.10 0.95 7.28
C ALA A 66 5.71 0.85 5.80
N ALA A 67 6.57 0.27 4.97
CA ALA A 67 6.26 0.02 3.56
C ALA A 67 5.07 -0.94 3.38
N ALA A 68 5.04 -2.04 4.16
CA ALA A 68 3.92 -2.98 4.14
C ALA A 68 2.59 -2.30 4.53
N SER A 69 2.61 -1.52 5.60
CA SER A 69 1.44 -0.79 6.09
C SER A 69 0.94 0.25 5.08
N SER A 70 1.85 0.98 4.43
CA SER A 70 1.53 1.94 3.38
C SER A 70 0.87 1.27 2.16
N LEU A 71 1.43 0.13 1.72
CA LEU A 71 0.85 -0.65 0.63
C LEU A 71 -0.57 -1.11 0.95
N GLU A 72 -0.80 -1.65 2.15
CA GLU A 72 -2.13 -2.11 2.53
C GLU A 72 -3.16 -0.98 2.62
N ALA A 73 -2.77 0.17 3.17
CA ALA A 73 -3.63 1.35 3.20
C ALA A 73 -4.01 1.78 1.77
N HIS A 74 -3.05 1.77 0.85
CA HIS A 74 -3.31 2.07 -0.56
C HIS A 74 -4.27 1.04 -1.19
N LEU A 75 -4.04 -0.25 -0.96
CA LEU A 75 -4.92 -1.30 -1.49
C LEU A 75 -6.36 -1.17 -1.00
N GLN A 76 -6.55 -0.88 0.30
CA GLN A 76 -7.87 -0.62 0.84
C GLN A 76 -8.53 0.59 0.19
N HIS A 77 -7.77 1.65 -0.08
CA HIS A 77 -8.28 2.82 -0.77
C HIS A 77 -8.69 2.49 -2.23
N THR A 78 -7.85 1.77 -2.97
CA THR A 78 -8.14 1.34 -4.33
C THR A 78 -9.39 0.46 -4.41
N GLU A 79 -9.57 -0.49 -3.48
CA GLU A 79 -10.78 -1.32 -3.46
C GLU A 79 -12.05 -0.50 -3.16
N ARG A 80 -11.97 0.50 -2.26
CA ARG A 80 -13.09 1.43 -2.03
C ARG A 80 -13.44 2.24 -3.28
N LEU A 81 -12.43 2.73 -4.01
CA LEU A 81 -12.67 3.46 -5.27
C LEU A 81 -13.32 2.57 -6.33
N LYS A 82 -12.86 1.32 -6.47
CA LYS A 82 -13.45 0.36 -7.39
C LYS A 82 -14.91 0.06 -7.06
N GLU A 83 -15.25 -0.13 -5.78
CA GLU A 83 -16.64 -0.35 -5.38
C GLU A 83 -17.51 0.88 -5.70
N SER A 84 -17.01 2.08 -5.40
CA SER A 84 -17.72 3.33 -5.74
C SER A 84 -17.95 3.49 -7.25
N ILE A 85 -16.94 3.17 -8.08
CA ILE A 85 -17.09 3.14 -9.54
C ILE A 85 -18.14 2.10 -9.95
N ALA A 86 -18.06 0.88 -9.42
CA ALA A 86 -19.01 -0.18 -9.73
C ALA A 86 -20.45 0.18 -9.34
N GLU A 87 -20.64 0.86 -8.21
CA GLU A 87 -21.94 1.38 -7.79
C GLU A 87 -22.46 2.47 -8.74
N ALA A 88 -21.61 3.45 -9.08
CA ALA A 88 -21.97 4.50 -10.03
C ALA A 88 -22.31 3.92 -11.41
N GLU A 89 -21.56 2.92 -11.85
CA GLU A 89 -21.79 2.18 -13.09
C GLU A 89 -23.13 1.43 -13.09
N ARG A 90 -23.45 0.72 -12.00
CA ARG A 90 -24.75 0.03 -11.84
C ARG A 90 -25.90 1.03 -11.88
N ARG A 91 -25.75 2.17 -11.19
CA ARG A 91 -26.76 3.24 -11.18
C ARG A 91 -26.94 3.87 -12.56
N ALA A 92 -25.85 4.14 -13.27
CA ALA A 92 -25.91 4.69 -14.63
C ALA A 92 -26.59 3.72 -15.59
N ARG A 93 -26.28 2.42 -15.51
CA ARG A 93 -26.98 1.37 -16.28
C ARG A 93 -28.48 1.33 -15.99
N ALA A 94 -28.87 1.34 -14.72
CA ALA A 94 -30.29 1.37 -14.35
C ALA A 94 -31.03 2.61 -14.93
N LEU A 95 -30.39 3.79 -14.89
CA LEU A 95 -30.97 5.01 -15.45
C LEU A 95 -31.04 5.00 -16.99
N LEU A 96 -30.09 4.35 -17.67
CA LEU A 96 -30.14 4.11 -19.11
C LEU A 96 -31.30 3.18 -19.47
N ASP A 97 -31.46 2.09 -18.72
CA ASP A 97 -32.55 1.12 -18.92
C ASP A 97 -33.93 1.74 -18.65
N GLU A 98 -34.03 2.66 -17.67
CA GLU A 98 -35.22 3.47 -17.39
C GLU A 98 -35.49 4.57 -18.44
N GLY A 99 -34.60 4.76 -19.43
CA GLY A 99 -34.69 5.83 -20.43
C GLY A 99 -34.47 7.24 -19.88
N ARG A 100 -33.93 7.35 -18.66
CA ARG A 100 -33.68 8.62 -17.95
C ARG A 100 -32.28 9.19 -18.18
N LEU A 101 -31.38 8.39 -18.77
CA LEU A 101 -30.12 8.83 -19.34
C LEU A 101 -30.08 8.44 -20.82
N THR A 102 -29.40 9.26 -21.63
CA THR A 102 -29.06 8.94 -23.01
C THR A 102 -27.65 8.34 -23.06
N GLY A 103 -27.49 7.25 -23.81
CA GLY A 103 -26.17 6.66 -24.05
C GLY A 103 -25.26 7.63 -24.80
N VAL A 104 -23.96 7.63 -24.44
CA VAL A 104 -22.93 8.43 -25.11
C VAL A 104 -21.83 7.47 -25.57
N GLU A 105 -21.41 7.59 -26.82
CA GLU A 105 -20.22 6.92 -27.35
C GLU A 105 -18.97 7.61 -26.76
N PRO A 106 -18.17 6.93 -25.92
CA PRO A 106 -17.03 7.57 -25.26
C PRO A 106 -15.89 7.81 -26.27
N PRO A 107 -15.27 9.01 -26.27
CA PRO A 107 -14.07 9.27 -27.05
C PRO A 107 -12.90 8.38 -26.63
N LEU A 108 -11.89 8.22 -27.50
CA LEU A 108 -10.64 7.53 -27.14
C LEU A 108 -9.98 8.17 -25.91
N ALA A 109 -9.37 7.34 -25.06
CA ALA A 109 -8.73 7.82 -23.84
C ALA A 109 -7.65 8.88 -24.14
N GLY A 110 -7.64 9.98 -23.36
CA GLY A 110 -6.69 11.09 -23.54
C GLY A 110 -7.01 12.06 -24.68
N HIS A 111 -8.12 11.85 -25.42
CA HIS A 111 -8.55 12.77 -26.47
C HIS A 111 -9.21 14.03 -25.89
N ARG A 112 -9.03 15.20 -26.52
CA ARG A 112 -9.59 16.47 -26.02
C ARG A 112 -11.12 16.51 -25.98
N ASP A 113 -11.78 15.64 -26.76
CA ASP A 113 -13.24 15.59 -26.86
C ASP A 113 -13.90 15.19 -25.54
N TRP A 114 -13.14 14.59 -24.61
CA TRP A 114 -13.57 14.39 -23.22
C TRP A 114 -13.97 15.70 -22.53
N LEU A 115 -13.40 16.84 -22.92
CA LEU A 115 -13.74 18.15 -22.38
C LEU A 115 -15.03 18.74 -22.98
N ALA A 116 -15.48 18.25 -24.13
CA ALA A 116 -16.68 18.73 -24.81
C ALA A 116 -17.95 18.00 -24.35
N LEU A 117 -17.81 16.87 -23.65
CA LEU A 117 -18.94 16.17 -23.03
C LEU A 117 -19.45 16.98 -21.83
N ALA A 118 -20.65 17.54 -21.96
CA ALA A 118 -21.33 18.14 -20.83
C ALA A 118 -21.69 17.04 -19.81
N PRO A 119 -21.41 17.22 -18.50
CA PRO A 119 -21.91 16.30 -17.49
C PRO A 119 -23.45 16.30 -17.56
N PRO A 120 -24.11 15.17 -17.26
CA PRO A 120 -25.57 15.11 -17.24
C PRO A 120 -26.09 16.22 -16.31
N SER A 121 -27.01 17.04 -16.83
CA SER A 121 -27.69 18.12 -16.12
C SER A 121 -28.63 17.53 -15.07
N GLY A 122 -28.05 17.03 -13.99
CA GLY A 122 -28.72 16.38 -12.87
C GLY A 122 -27.99 16.63 -11.56
N GLY A 123 -27.56 17.88 -11.33
CA GLY A 123 -27.18 18.32 -9.99
C GLY A 123 -28.42 18.39 -9.09
N PRO A 124 -28.33 18.05 -7.79
CA PRO A 124 -29.45 18.25 -6.88
C PRO A 124 -29.80 19.74 -6.84
N ALA A 125 -31.09 20.04 -7.01
CA ALA A 125 -31.63 21.36 -6.71
C ALA A 125 -31.12 21.83 -5.35
N GLY A 126 -30.80 23.12 -5.27
CA GLY A 126 -30.19 23.78 -4.13
C GLY A 126 -30.78 23.36 -2.79
N ARG A 127 -29.91 23.26 -1.79
CA ARG A 127 -30.31 23.42 -0.39
C ARG A 127 -29.96 24.85 -0.01
N ASP A 128 -31.02 25.63 0.20
CA ASP A 128 -31.01 26.84 1.02
C ASP A 128 -30.57 26.52 2.46
#